data_AF-A0A3D4KCD1-F1
#
_entry.id   AF-A0A3D4KCD1-F1
#
_cell.length_a   1.000
_cell.length_b   1.000
_cell.length_c   1.000
_cell.angle_alpha   90.00
_cell.angle_beta   90.00
_cell.angle_gamma   90.00
#
_symmetry.space_group_name_H-M   'P 1'
#
loop_
_entity.id
_entity.type
_entity.pdbx_description
1 polymer ?
#
loop_
_entity_poly.entity_id
_entity_poly.type
_entity_poly.pdbx_seq_one_letter_code
_entity_poly.pdbx_strand_id
1 'polypeptide(L)'
;MAMAEGIGRTLNPNLNIWELSRGLIEDWGKENFSVKARTKDRIEEAKDVLNTIKFTIQTLNKVVTPQGIITTKQNRYYDRNISYFVYGAVTATLILLVLHYIF
;
A
#
# COMPACT_ATOMS: atom_id res chain seq x y z
N MET A 1 -4.16 5.56 -27.81
CA MET A 1 -3.83 6.99 -28.00
C MET A 1 -3.95 7.44 -29.46
N ALA A 2 -3.40 6.73 -30.44
CA ALA A 2 -3.41 7.14 -31.86
C ALA A 2 -4.81 7.41 -32.48
N MET A 3 -5.85 6.65 -32.10
CA MET A 3 -7.21 6.84 -32.63
C MET A 3 -7.84 8.17 -32.20
N ALA A 4 -7.67 8.59 -30.94
CA ALA A 4 -8.24 9.84 -30.43
C ALA A 4 -7.59 11.07 -31.12
N GLU A 5 -6.27 11.01 -31.35
CA GLU A 5 -5.53 12.08 -32.02
C GLU A 5 -5.85 12.17 -33.52
N GLY A 6 -6.06 11.03 -34.20
CA GLY A 6 -6.46 10.99 -35.61
C GLY A 6 -7.85 11.56 -35.89
N ILE A 7 -8.82 11.30 -34.99
CA ILE A 7 -10.18 11.84 -35.11
C ILE A 7 -10.18 13.36 -34.84
N GLY A 8 -9.38 13.83 -33.88
CA GLY A 8 -9.21 15.26 -33.57
C GLY A 8 -8.69 16.09 -34.74
N ARG A 9 -7.63 15.63 -35.40
CA ARG A 9 -7.05 16.31 -36.57
C ARG A 9 -7.98 16.33 -37.79
N THR A 10 -8.87 15.35 -37.89
CA THR A 10 -9.90 15.29 -38.95
C THR A 10 -11.01 16.31 -38.71
N LEU A 11 -11.34 16.60 -37.45
CA LEU A 11 -12.41 17.54 -37.08
C LEU A 11 -11.93 19.00 -37.02
N ASN A 12 -10.74 19.24 -36.48
CA ASN A 12 -10.07 20.54 -36.53
C ASN A 12 -8.55 20.34 -36.52
N PRO A 13 -7.86 20.58 -37.65
CA PRO A 13 -6.43 20.29 -37.78
C PRO A 13 -5.53 21.16 -36.90
N ASN A 14 -6.04 22.28 -36.38
CA ASN A 14 -5.31 23.16 -35.46
C ASN A 14 -5.59 22.86 -33.98
N LEU A 15 -6.48 21.91 -33.68
CA LEU A 15 -6.90 21.61 -32.32
C LEU A 15 -6.06 20.50 -31.71
N ASN A 16 -5.32 20.83 -30.65
CA ASN A 16 -4.55 19.86 -29.90
C ASN A 16 -5.38 19.24 -28.77
N ILE A 17 -5.86 18.01 -28.97
CA ILE A 17 -6.64 17.27 -27.95
C ILE A 17 -5.84 17.09 -26.65
N TRP A 18 -4.51 16.98 -26.71
CA TRP A 18 -3.66 16.89 -25.52
C TRP A 18 -3.73 18.16 -24.67
N GLU A 19 -3.76 19.32 -25.30
CA GLU A 19 -3.83 20.62 -24.61
C GLU A 19 -5.20 20.83 -23.97
N LEU A 20 -6.29 20.43 -24.65
CA LEU A 20 -7.65 20.43 -24.11
C LEU A 20 -7.80 19.48 -22.90
N SER A 21 -7.19 18.30 -22.99
CA SER A 21 -7.31 17.27 -21.95
C SER A 21 -6.42 17.57 -20.74
N ARG A 22 -5.40 18.44 -20.89
CA ARG A 22 -4.40 18.73 -19.86
C ARG A 22 -5.03 19.23 -18.57
N GLY A 23 -5.92 20.22 -18.63
CA GLY A 23 -6.56 20.78 -17.44
C GLY A 23 -7.33 19.72 -16.64
N LEU A 24 -8.11 18.89 -17.33
CA LEU A 24 -8.86 17.81 -16.71
C LEU A 24 -7.94 16.77 -16.02
N ILE A 25 -6.83 16.42 -16.66
CA ILE A 25 -5.83 15.49 -16.09
C ILE A 25 -5.08 16.12 -14.92
N GLU A 26 -4.76 17.41 -14.98
CA GLU A 26 -4.12 18.14 -13.89
C GLU A 26 -5.03 18.28 -12.68
N ASP A 27 -6.32 18.56 -12.88
CA ASP A 27 -7.28 18.68 -11.80
C ASP A 27 -7.60 17.31 -11.18
N TRP A 28 -7.83 16.29 -12.01
CA TRP A 28 -7.92 14.91 -11.53
C TRP A 28 -6.64 14.48 -10.81
N GLY A 29 -5.47 14.85 -11.33
CA GLY A 29 -4.17 14.57 -10.73
C GLY A 29 -4.00 15.24 -9.37
N LYS A 30 -4.40 16.50 -9.20
CA LYS A 30 -4.36 17.21 -7.90
C LYS A 30 -5.26 16.53 -6.87
N GLU A 31 -6.45 16.09 -7.29
CA GLU A 31 -7.40 15.42 -6.41
C GLU A 31 -6.92 14.01 -6.03
N ASN A 32 -6.43 13.23 -6.99
CA ASN A 32 -6.13 11.79 -6.82
C ASN A 32 -4.68 11.48 -6.45
N PHE A 33 -3.72 12.35 -6.79
CA PHE A 33 -2.32 12.23 -6.34
C PHE A 33 -2.05 12.93 -5.00
N SER A 34 -3.06 13.54 -4.40
CA SER A 34 -2.93 14.07 -3.05
C SER A 34 -2.46 12.95 -2.10
N VAL A 35 -1.38 13.22 -1.36
CA VAL A 35 -0.72 12.25 -0.44
C VAL A 35 -1.72 11.60 0.53
N LYS A 36 -2.80 12.32 0.85
CA LYS A 36 -3.94 11.85 1.65
C LYS A 36 -4.73 10.70 1.01
N ALA A 37 -4.96 10.73 -0.30
CA ALA A 37 -5.65 9.64 -1.00
C ALA A 37 -4.82 8.36 -0.96
N ARG A 38 -3.52 8.48 -1.31
CA ARG A 38 -2.58 7.35 -1.25
C ARG A 38 -2.40 6.77 0.16
N THR A 39 -2.40 7.60 1.20
CA THR A 39 -2.28 7.10 2.59
C THR A 39 -3.54 6.40 3.06
N LYS A 40 -4.73 6.84 2.64
CA LYS A 40 -5.98 6.15 2.97
C LYS A 40 -6.00 4.73 2.42
N ASP A 41 -5.65 4.57 1.14
CA ASP A 41 -5.59 3.25 0.49
C ASP A 41 -4.58 2.33 1.18
N ARG A 42 -3.40 2.87 1.54
CA ARG A 42 -2.37 2.12 2.28
C ARG A 42 -2.81 1.71 3.68
N ILE A 43 -3.59 2.54 4.37
CA ILE A 43 -4.14 2.21 5.70
C ILE A 43 -5.20 1.11 5.58
N GLU A 44 -5.98 1.11 4.51
CA GLU A 44 -7.00 0.10 4.24
C GLU A 44 -6.34 -1.26 3.91
N GLU A 45 -5.34 -1.27 3.03
CA GLU A 45 -4.50 -2.45 2.75
C GLU A 45 -3.85 -3.01 4.03
N ALA A 46 -3.32 -2.14 4.90
CA ALA A 46 -2.70 -2.55 6.16
C ALA A 46 -3.70 -3.23 7.12
N LYS A 47 -4.96 -2.79 7.14
CA LYS A 47 -6.02 -3.42 7.95
C LYS A 47 -6.34 -4.82 7.45
N ASP A 48 -6.41 -5.01 6.14
CA ASP A 48 -6.72 -6.32 5.55
C ASP A 48 -5.61 -7.35 5.82
N VAL A 49 -4.36 -6.93 5.73
CA VAL A 49 -3.20 -7.75 6.11
C VAL A 49 -3.28 -8.12 7.60
N LEU A 50 -3.60 -7.16 8.47
CA LEU A 50 -3.74 -7.42 9.91
C LEU A 50 -4.86 -8.40 10.23
N ASN A 51 -6.00 -8.29 9.54
CA ASN A 51 -7.13 -9.19 9.69
C ASN A 51 -6.78 -10.62 9.23
N THR A 52 -6.04 -10.74 8.12
CA THR A 52 -5.57 -12.02 7.59
C THR A 52 -4.61 -12.70 8.56
N ILE A 53 -3.65 -11.97 9.14
CA ILE A 53 -2.72 -12.52 10.14
C ILE A 53 -3.48 -13.02 11.37
N LYS A 54 -4.44 -12.23 11.89
CA LYS A 54 -5.27 -12.63 13.04
C LYS A 54 -6.05 -13.91 12.75
N PHE A 55 -6.66 -14.00 11.58
CA PHE A 55 -7.43 -15.18 11.19
C PHE A 55 -6.56 -16.43 11.09
N THR A 56 -5.39 -16.32 10.45
CA THR A 56 -4.45 -17.44 10.33
C THR A 56 -3.99 -17.94 11.70
N ILE A 57 -3.66 -17.04 12.63
CA ILE A 57 -3.28 -17.41 14.01
C ILE A 57 -4.42 -18.16 14.71
N GLN A 58 -5.67 -17.70 14.55
CA GLN A 58 -6.83 -18.37 15.16
C GLN A 58 -7.08 -19.75 14.55
N THR A 59 -6.94 -19.89 13.24
CA THR A 59 -7.11 -21.17 12.55
C THR A 59 -6.02 -22.16 12.96
N LEU A 60 -4.77 -21.71 13.05
CA LEU A 60 -3.67 -22.54 13.55
C LEU A 60 -3.93 -23.00 14.99
N ASN A 61 -4.36 -22.11 15.89
CA ASN A 61 -4.68 -22.48 17.27
C ASN A 61 -5.82 -23.52 17.35
N LYS A 62 -6.84 -23.40 16.49
CA LYS A 62 -7.97 -24.34 16.45
C LYS A 62 -7.59 -25.71 15.89
N VAL A 63 -6.69 -25.76 14.89
CA VAL A 63 -6.26 -27.03 14.26
C VAL A 63 -5.20 -27.76 15.10
N VAL A 64 -4.38 -27.03 15.86
CA VAL A 64 -3.30 -27.58 16.70
C VAL A 64 -3.80 -28.19 18.02
N THR A 65 -5.10 -28.16 18.31
CA THR A 65 -5.66 -28.83 19.50
C THR A 65 -6.64 -29.93 19.09
N PRO A 66 -6.16 -31.19 19.01
CA PRO A 66 -6.24 -32.07 20.18
C PRO A 66 -5.00 -32.98 20.42
N GLN A 67 -4.54 -33.00 21.68
CA GLN A 67 -3.58 -33.93 22.31
C GLN A 67 -2.08 -33.80 21.98
N GLY A 68 -1.37 -33.17 22.92
CA GLY A 68 -0.08 -33.68 23.42
C GLY A 68 1.17 -33.36 22.59
N ILE A 69 2.11 -32.67 23.25
CA ILE A 69 3.51 -32.41 22.86
C ILE A 69 3.61 -31.24 21.86
N ILE A 70 3.99 -30.02 22.25
CA ILE A 70 5.11 -29.67 23.13
C ILE A 70 4.68 -28.53 24.07
N THR A 71 4.76 -28.79 25.37
CA THR A 71 4.91 -27.74 26.37
C THR A 71 6.30 -27.12 26.19
N THR A 72 6.49 -26.20 25.26
CA THR A 72 7.56 -25.22 25.45
C THR A 72 6.95 -24.14 26.31
N LYS A 73 7.35 -24.17 27.58
CA LYS A 73 7.44 -22.99 28.45
C LYS A 73 7.54 -21.76 27.53
N GLN A 74 6.48 -20.97 27.46
CA GLN A 74 6.44 -19.70 26.73
C GLN A 74 7.40 -18.78 27.46
N ASN A 75 8.68 -19.05 27.25
CA ASN A 75 9.77 -18.34 27.86
C ASN A 75 9.64 -16.94 27.31
N ARG A 76 9.64 -16.00 28.24
CA ARG A 76 9.60 -14.56 28.07
C ARG A 76 10.94 -14.12 27.45
N TYR A 77 11.19 -14.67 26.27
CA TYR A 77 12.35 -14.56 25.41
C TYR A 77 11.77 -14.43 24.00
N TYR A 78 10.82 -13.50 23.85
CA TYR A 78 10.66 -12.78 22.60
C TYR A 78 12.02 -12.13 22.38
N ASP A 79 12.84 -12.81 21.58
CA ASP A 79 14.26 -12.56 21.41
C ASP A 79 14.46 -11.06 21.18
N ARG A 80 15.32 -10.47 22.01
CA ARG A 80 15.65 -9.03 21.98
C ARG A 80 16.05 -8.61 20.56
N ASN A 81 16.54 -9.54 19.73
CA ASN A 81 16.87 -9.33 18.33
C ASN A 81 15.67 -9.24 17.37
N ILE A 82 14.58 -9.97 17.59
CA ILE A 82 13.36 -9.87 16.74
C ILE A 82 12.72 -8.49 16.93
N SER A 83 12.76 -7.98 18.17
CA SER A 83 12.35 -6.63 18.49
C SER A 83 13.11 -5.58 17.65
N TYR A 84 14.45 -5.68 17.59
CA TYR A 84 15.26 -4.78 16.77
C TYR A 84 15.02 -4.93 15.27
N PHE A 85 14.71 -6.13 14.78
CA PHE A 85 14.36 -6.33 13.38
C PHE A 85 13.02 -5.66 13.04
N VAL A 86 12.02 -5.79 13.91
CA VAL A 86 10.71 -5.14 13.74
C VAL A 86 10.86 -3.62 13.84
N TYR A 87 11.60 -3.11 14.83
CA TYR A 87 11.91 -1.69 14.93
C TYR A 87 12.68 -1.19 13.72
N GLY A 88 13.66 -1.96 13.21
CA GLY A 88 14.42 -1.63 12.01
C GLY A 88 13.56 -1.59 10.74
N ALA A 89 12.62 -2.51 10.59
CA ALA A 89 11.69 -2.52 9.46
C ALA A 89 10.72 -1.33 9.52
N VAL A 90 10.23 -0.99 10.73
CA VAL A 90 9.35 0.17 10.95
C VAL A 90 10.10 1.48 10.73
N THR A 91 11.33 1.61 11.22
CA THR A 91 12.14 2.83 11.01
C THR A 91 12.55 2.98 9.55
N ALA A 92 12.95 1.89 8.87
CA ALA A 92 13.28 1.93 7.45
C ALA A 92 12.09 2.31 6.57
N THR A 93 10.89 1.81 6.87
CA THR A 93 9.66 2.20 6.16
C THR A 93 9.27 3.66 6.44
N LEU A 94 9.47 4.15 7.67
CA LEU A 94 9.29 5.57 8.02
C LEU A 94 10.28 6.47 7.26
N ILE A 95 11.55 6.07 7.19
CA ILE A 95 12.60 6.80 6.47
C ILE A 95 12.32 6.83 4.97
N LEU A 96 11.91 5.71 4.37
CA LEU A 96 11.51 5.64 2.97
C LEU A 96 10.29 6.52 2.66
N LEU A 97 9.30 6.54 3.55
CA LEU A 97 8.14 7.44 3.42
C LEU A 97 8.54 8.92 3.50
N VAL A 98 9.45 9.28 4.40
CA VAL A 98 9.95 10.65 4.54
C VAL A 98 10.80 11.07 3.33
N LEU A 99 11.67 10.19 2.85
CA LEU A 99 12.45 10.43 1.62
C LEU A 99 11.55 10.60 0.39
N HIS A 100 10.53 9.77 0.25
CA HIS A 100 9.54 9.88 -0.83
C HIS A 100 8.65 11.12 -0.71
N TYR A 101 8.51 11.70 0.49
CA TYR A 101 7.74 12.94 0.68
C TYR A 101 8.57 14.19 0.37
N ILE A 102 9.90 14.11 0.48
CA ILE A 102 10.83 15.23 0.27
C ILE A 102 11.30 15.34 -1.19
N PHE A 103 11.28 14.25 -1.96
CA PHE A 103 11.76 14.15 -3.35
C PHE A 103 10.62 13.80 -4.31
#